data_AF-A0A5M4D4C6-F1
#
_entry.id   AF-A0A5M4D4C6-F1
#
_cell.length_a   1.000
_cell.length_b   1.000
_cell.length_c   1.000
_cell.angle_alpha   90.00
_cell.angle_beta   90.00
_cell.angle_gamma   90.00
#
_symmetry.space_group_name_H-M   'P 1'
#
loop_
_entity.id
_entity.type
_entity.pdbx_description
1 polymer ?
#
loop_
_entity_poly.entity_id
_entity_poly.type
_entity_poly.pdbx_seq_one_letter_code
_entity_poly.pdbx_strand_id
1 'polypeptide(L)'
;MIRINVAENKQVIVPLRFRRASDADAEREFPEIDDRGYEMGTRAGTWGQSTARGPMVGLTTGFTVTLRVVREDIDPNTPLFATSTDTGVVKVIAPANGGPIPASGDFKIQGVADFANRPVSVELRLGAVTGPVLAEIEPHIFTPKKIKLVVHNMRIDDATGNGTRAALPLGDMAARVRAIWWPAGLDMDYDPVARPDKNNDSTLAKKDEVKLFGGGFGEVPGLLRQHSVLDDKVHLFVINSFTPNPATPNLTTVGLGITPDLATQLNCPPGIFVTAKDVAGDNAAIELRARTIAHEIGHFLTLEHVHRKNATEAAGDTYSRRHLMYPLSNIVAAVTPRTLTSEHRFNDNGYGNRVRGWMLTLKNLDHHETDDEVAKARKRAQAVQGGRWS
;
A
#
# COMPACT_ATOMS: atom_id res chain seq x y z
N MET A 1 18.96 -11.09 33.88
CA MET A 1 18.77 -12.48 33.42
C MET A 1 17.62 -12.48 32.42
N ILE A 2 17.86 -12.89 31.17
CA ILE A 2 16.79 -13.05 30.17
C ILE A 2 16.17 -14.43 30.38
N ARG A 3 14.85 -14.51 30.46
CA ARG A 3 14.12 -15.79 30.41
C ARG A 3 13.53 -15.92 29.02
N ILE A 4 13.89 -17.00 28.34
CA ILE A 4 13.38 -17.35 27.02
C ILE A 4 12.33 -18.44 27.20
N ASN A 5 11.19 -18.29 26.54
CA ASN A 5 10.16 -19.32 26.52
C ASN A 5 10.54 -20.34 25.44
N VAL A 6 10.87 -21.56 25.85
CA VAL A 6 11.16 -22.67 24.92
C VAL A 6 10.02 -23.68 25.04
N ALA A 7 9.22 -23.79 23.99
CA ALA A 7 8.09 -24.73 23.89
C ALA A 7 8.50 -26.04 23.21
N GLU A 8 9.47 -26.01 22.30
CA GLU A 8 9.88 -27.17 21.51
C GLU A 8 11.41 -27.30 21.42
N ASN A 9 11.90 -28.54 21.28
CA ASN A 9 13.33 -28.85 21.19
C ASN A 9 14.02 -28.36 19.90
N LYS A 10 13.27 -27.86 18.92
CA LYS A 10 13.76 -27.28 17.65
C LYS A 10 13.16 -25.91 17.34
N GLN A 11 12.71 -25.20 18.37
CA GLN A 11 12.11 -23.88 18.19
C GLN A 11 13.14 -22.85 17.70
N VAL A 12 12.76 -22.09 16.67
CA VAL A 12 13.45 -20.84 16.33
C VAL A 12 13.04 -19.81 17.38
N ILE A 13 14.00 -19.33 18.17
CA ILE A 13 13.74 -18.32 19.19
C ILE A 13 13.65 -16.96 18.53
N VAL A 14 12.49 -16.33 18.63
CA VAL A 14 12.24 -14.95 18.21
C VAL A 14 11.90 -14.16 19.47
N PRO A 15 12.84 -13.42 20.07
CA PRO A 15 12.54 -12.71 21.32
C PRO A 15 11.47 -11.64 21.12
N LEU A 16 11.58 -10.89 20.02
CA LEU A 16 10.75 -9.74 19.69
C LEU A 16 10.36 -9.77 18.22
N ARG A 17 9.15 -9.31 17.91
CA ARG A 17 8.66 -9.09 16.55
C ARG A 17 8.04 -7.71 16.43
N PHE A 18 8.34 -6.97 15.36
CA PHE A 18 7.62 -5.74 15.06
C PHE A 18 6.33 -6.04 14.31
N ARG A 19 5.29 -5.28 14.59
CA ARG A 19 4.04 -5.26 13.82
C ARG A 19 3.45 -3.86 13.81
N ARG A 20 2.45 -3.67 12.95
CA ARG A 20 1.59 -2.49 13.00
C ARG A 20 0.92 -2.35 14.37
N ALA A 21 0.77 -1.11 14.84
CA ALA A 21 0.16 -0.82 16.15
C ALA A 21 -1.37 -0.85 16.17
N SER A 22 -2.02 -0.88 15.00
CA SER A 22 -3.47 -0.99 14.86
C SER A 22 -3.82 -2.16 13.94
N ASP A 23 -4.90 -2.86 14.26
CA ASP A 23 -5.51 -3.88 13.40
C ASP A 23 -6.69 -3.29 12.59
N ALA A 24 -6.96 -1.98 12.72
CA ALA A 24 -8.03 -1.27 12.01
C ALA A 24 -7.67 -0.94 10.55
N ASP A 25 -8.52 -0.20 9.86
CA ASP A 25 -8.30 0.27 8.48
C ASP A 25 -7.05 1.16 8.34
N ALA A 26 -6.65 1.48 7.10
CA ALA A 26 -5.44 2.26 6.85
C ALA A 26 -5.49 3.63 7.55
N GLU A 27 -4.42 3.94 8.29
CA GLU A 27 -4.24 5.15 9.08
C GLU A 27 -2.77 5.59 9.00
N ARG A 28 -2.51 6.89 8.90
CA ARG A 28 -1.14 7.40 8.67
C ARG A 28 -0.21 7.12 9.84
N GLU A 29 -0.78 7.15 11.04
CA GLU A 29 -0.10 6.95 12.32
C GLU A 29 0.27 5.49 12.55
N PHE A 30 -0.30 4.56 11.79
CA PHE A 30 -0.09 3.12 11.95
C PHE A 30 0.32 2.51 10.60
N PRO A 31 1.53 2.81 10.10
CA PRO A 31 2.00 2.33 8.81
C PRO A 31 2.20 0.81 8.83
N GLU A 32 2.20 0.22 7.63
CA GLU A 32 2.68 -1.13 7.44
C GLU A 32 4.19 -1.24 7.62
N ILE A 33 4.61 -2.44 7.99
CA ILE A 33 6.00 -2.80 8.18
C ILE A 33 6.36 -3.84 7.14
N ASP A 34 7.45 -3.61 6.42
CA ASP A 34 8.04 -4.58 5.49
C ASP A 34 8.96 -5.56 6.26
N ASP A 35 8.34 -6.62 6.76
CA ASP A 35 8.93 -7.69 7.58
C ASP A 35 9.24 -8.96 6.77
N ARG A 36 9.23 -8.89 5.44
CA ARG A 36 9.33 -10.06 4.54
C ARG A 36 10.71 -10.72 4.45
N GLY A 37 11.68 -10.30 5.27
CA GLY A 37 13.01 -10.90 5.30
C GLY A 37 13.92 -10.20 6.30
N TYR A 38 14.98 -10.91 6.71
CA TYR A 38 16.01 -10.41 7.63
C TYR A 38 17.38 -10.22 6.95
N GLU A 39 17.39 -10.25 5.62
CA GLU A 39 18.61 -10.17 4.83
C GLU A 39 19.08 -8.72 4.73
N MET A 40 20.35 -8.50 5.07
CA MET A 40 20.98 -7.17 5.03
C MET A 40 21.15 -6.70 3.58
N GLY A 41 21.14 -5.38 3.38
CA GLY A 41 21.40 -4.80 2.05
C GLY A 41 20.29 -5.01 1.02
N THR A 42 19.15 -5.58 1.42
CA THR A 42 18.00 -5.85 0.54
C THR A 42 17.14 -4.63 0.32
N ARG A 43 17.73 -3.48 0.02
CA ARG A 43 16.99 -2.25 -0.28
C ARG A 43 17.35 -1.72 -1.65
N ALA A 44 16.53 -0.81 -2.17
CA ALA A 44 16.85 -0.10 -3.39
C ALA A 44 18.24 0.54 -3.27
N GLY A 45 19.12 0.31 -4.26
CA GLY A 45 20.50 0.81 -4.22
C GLY A 45 20.60 2.34 -4.05
N THR A 46 19.55 3.07 -4.42
CA THR A 46 19.45 4.53 -4.25
C THR A 46 19.35 5.01 -2.80
N TRP A 47 19.13 4.10 -1.83
CA TRP A 47 18.96 4.42 -0.40
C TRP A 47 20.22 4.15 0.43
N GLY A 48 21.29 3.64 -0.18
CA GLY A 48 22.59 3.37 0.42
C GLY A 48 22.74 1.95 0.96
N GLN A 49 23.74 1.70 1.80
CA GLN A 49 24.01 0.39 2.43
C GLN A 49 23.66 0.39 3.91
N SER A 50 22.78 -0.52 4.35
CA SER A 50 22.34 -0.63 5.75
C SER A 50 22.74 -1.98 6.30
N THR A 51 23.16 -1.98 7.56
CA THR A 51 23.45 -3.21 8.32
C THR A 51 22.25 -3.68 9.13
N ALA A 52 21.11 -2.97 9.06
CA ALA A 52 19.90 -3.36 9.76
C ALA A 52 19.41 -4.70 9.22
N ARG A 53 19.15 -5.64 10.13
CA ARG A 53 18.65 -6.99 9.85
C ARG A 53 17.14 -7.08 10.00
N GLY A 54 16.53 -6.05 10.56
CA GLY A 54 15.14 -6.05 10.94
C GLY A 54 14.17 -5.74 9.80
N PRO A 55 12.89 -5.57 10.15
CA PRO A 55 11.91 -4.99 9.25
C PRO A 55 12.29 -3.57 8.79
N MET A 56 11.63 -3.09 7.74
CA MET A 56 11.67 -1.70 7.32
C MET A 56 10.31 -1.03 7.51
N VAL A 57 10.32 0.28 7.76
CA VAL A 57 9.10 1.10 7.81
C VAL A 57 9.32 2.43 7.12
N GLY A 58 8.35 2.85 6.31
CA GLY A 58 8.39 4.13 5.61
C GLY A 58 7.71 5.22 6.42
N LEU A 59 8.29 6.42 6.46
CA LEU A 59 7.70 7.58 7.12
C LEU A 59 7.84 8.82 6.25
N THR A 60 6.87 9.72 6.36
CA THR A 60 7.01 11.08 5.82
C THR A 60 7.72 11.99 6.81
N THR A 61 8.61 12.86 6.32
CA THR A 61 9.33 13.87 7.11
C THR A 61 8.35 14.73 7.94
N GLY A 62 8.67 14.97 9.20
CA GLY A 62 7.86 15.70 10.17
C GLY A 62 6.73 14.88 10.80
N PHE A 63 6.41 13.71 10.24
CA PHE A 63 5.30 12.88 10.70
C PHE A 63 5.71 11.90 11.78
N THR A 64 4.79 11.66 12.70
CA THR A 64 4.93 10.72 13.82
C THR A 64 4.10 9.48 13.54
N VAL A 65 4.70 8.31 13.72
CA VAL A 65 3.99 7.03 13.63
C VAL A 65 4.14 6.25 14.93
N THR A 66 3.19 5.37 15.18
CA THR A 66 3.19 4.41 16.27
C THR A 66 3.49 3.03 15.70
N LEU A 67 4.44 2.34 16.31
CA LEU A 67 4.82 0.97 15.99
C LEU A 67 4.60 0.10 17.21
N ARG A 68 4.42 -1.20 17.01
CA ARG A 68 4.24 -2.16 18.09
C ARG A 68 5.33 -3.21 18.06
N VAL A 69 5.93 -3.47 19.21
CA VAL A 69 6.73 -4.68 19.45
C VAL A 69 5.90 -5.73 20.19
N VAL A 70 5.92 -6.96 19.68
CA VAL A 70 5.40 -8.15 20.34
C VAL A 70 6.55 -8.85 21.04
N ARG A 71 6.34 -9.20 22.31
CA ARG A 71 7.21 -10.09 23.07
C ARG A 71 6.75 -11.51 22.79
N GLU A 72 7.51 -12.24 21.99
CA GLU A 72 7.15 -13.60 21.54
C GLU A 72 7.79 -14.61 22.50
N ASP A 73 9.11 -14.76 22.46
CA ASP A 73 9.85 -15.73 23.28
C ASP A 73 10.61 -15.09 24.45
N ILE A 74 10.11 -13.98 24.99
CA ILE A 74 10.71 -13.28 26.14
C ILE A 74 9.67 -12.96 27.21
N ASP A 75 10.09 -12.87 28.48
CA ASP A 75 9.22 -12.51 29.59
C ASP A 75 8.46 -11.19 29.28
N PRO A 76 7.10 -11.18 29.37
CA PRO A 76 6.28 -10.03 29.03
C PRO A 76 6.58 -8.77 29.86
N ASN A 77 7.12 -8.95 31.07
CA ASN A 77 7.50 -7.86 31.97
C ASN A 77 8.92 -7.36 31.73
N THR A 78 9.64 -7.94 30.77
CA THR A 78 10.99 -7.49 30.43
C THR A 78 10.95 -6.02 29.98
N PRO A 79 11.68 -5.13 30.67
CA PRO A 79 11.75 -3.73 30.29
C PRO A 79 12.57 -3.60 28.99
N LEU A 80 11.95 -3.01 27.98
CA LEU A 80 12.53 -2.74 26.66
C LEU A 80 12.62 -1.23 26.46
N PHE A 81 13.65 -0.76 25.78
CA PHE A 81 13.89 0.66 25.52
C PHE A 81 14.10 0.85 24.02
N ALA A 82 13.41 1.82 23.41
CA ALA A 82 13.64 2.17 22.01
C ALA A 82 14.67 3.29 21.91
N THR A 83 15.71 3.11 21.09
CA THR A 83 16.73 4.14 20.82
C THR A 83 16.95 4.30 19.32
N SER A 84 17.16 5.52 18.87
CA SER A 84 17.59 5.79 17.48
C SER A 84 19.11 5.87 17.42
N THR A 85 19.69 5.26 16.39
CA THR A 85 21.13 5.39 16.09
C THR A 85 21.49 6.78 15.54
N ASP A 86 20.51 7.53 15.03
CA ASP A 86 20.69 8.91 14.55
C ASP A 86 19.41 9.74 14.73
N THR A 87 19.40 10.58 15.77
CA THR A 87 18.25 11.44 16.11
C THR A 87 18.08 12.65 15.18
N GLY A 88 19.05 12.91 14.29
CA GLY A 88 18.92 13.87 13.20
C GLY A 88 18.09 13.35 12.02
N VAL A 89 17.90 12.03 11.92
CA VAL A 89 17.11 11.37 10.87
C VAL A 89 15.76 10.89 11.41
N VAL A 90 15.77 10.18 12.54
CA VAL A 90 14.55 9.66 13.19
C VAL A 90 14.65 9.77 14.70
N LYS A 91 13.59 10.25 15.35
CA LYS A 91 13.51 10.37 16.82
C LYS A 91 12.57 9.33 17.39
N VAL A 92 12.95 8.72 18.51
CA VAL A 92 12.00 8.04 19.40
C VAL A 92 11.37 9.11 20.29
N ILE A 93 10.07 9.34 20.16
CA ILE A 93 9.37 10.41 20.89
C ILE A 93 8.51 9.86 22.04
N ALA A 94 8.12 8.58 21.96
CA ALA A 94 7.44 7.87 23.03
C ALA A 94 8.04 6.47 23.17
N PRO A 95 8.30 5.98 24.39
CA PRO A 95 8.02 6.63 25.68
C PRO A 95 8.82 7.92 25.91
N ALA A 96 8.18 8.92 26.53
CA ALA A 96 8.84 10.20 26.79
C ALA A 96 10.06 10.01 27.70
N ASN A 97 11.08 10.87 27.54
CA ASN A 97 12.33 10.84 28.31
C ASN A 97 13.11 9.50 28.21
N GLY A 98 12.87 8.70 27.15
CA GLY A 98 13.55 7.42 26.97
C GLY A 98 13.14 6.36 28.00
N GLY A 99 11.92 6.44 28.53
CA GLY A 99 11.38 5.42 29.44
C GLY A 99 11.18 4.05 28.77
N PRO A 100 10.86 3.01 29.56
CA PRO A 100 10.61 1.67 29.04
C PRO A 100 9.33 1.63 28.21
N ILE A 101 9.34 0.83 27.14
CA ILE A 101 8.19 0.55 26.28
C ILE A 101 7.08 -0.08 27.12
N PRO A 102 5.84 0.43 27.06
CA PRO A 102 4.73 -0.08 27.85
C PRO A 102 4.42 -1.54 27.54
N ALA A 103 3.58 -2.15 28.39
CA ALA A 103 3.12 -3.53 28.22
C ALA A 103 2.37 -3.76 26.89
N SER A 104 1.72 -2.72 26.34
CA SER A 104 1.09 -2.80 25.00
C SER A 104 2.09 -3.03 23.87
N GLY A 105 3.38 -2.74 24.10
CA GLY A 105 4.43 -2.79 23.08
C GLY A 105 4.46 -1.58 22.18
N ASP A 106 3.58 -0.60 22.38
CA ASP A 106 3.49 0.57 21.51
C ASP A 106 4.55 1.61 21.85
N PHE A 107 5.25 2.08 20.82
CA PHE A 107 6.20 3.19 20.91
C PHE A 107 6.06 4.08 19.67
N LYS A 108 6.52 5.34 19.77
CA LYS A 108 6.37 6.31 18.69
C LYS A 108 7.70 6.79 18.18
N ILE A 109 7.80 6.88 16.86
CA ILE A 109 8.94 7.45 16.16
C ILE A 109 8.49 8.60 15.25
N GLN A 110 9.35 9.59 15.06
CA GLN A 110 9.11 10.74 14.19
C GLN A 110 10.22 10.83 13.13
N GLY A 111 9.83 10.93 11.86
CA GLY A 111 10.76 11.26 10.79
C GLY A 111 11.22 12.72 10.89
N VAL A 112 12.52 12.96 10.99
CA VAL A 112 13.08 14.31 11.16
C VAL A 112 13.54 14.89 9.83
N ALA A 113 14.28 14.10 9.06
CA ALA A 113 14.84 14.53 7.78
C ALA A 113 15.04 13.33 6.84
N ASP A 114 14.82 13.59 5.55
CA ASP A 114 15.12 12.69 4.44
C ASP A 114 16.56 12.96 3.96
N PHE A 115 17.41 11.94 4.05
CA PHE A 115 18.79 11.99 3.59
C PHE A 115 19.08 10.81 2.67
N ALA A 116 19.68 11.12 1.51
CA ALA A 116 20.21 10.09 0.63
C ALA A 116 21.36 9.33 1.32
N ASN A 117 21.37 8.01 1.17
CA ASN A 117 22.45 7.12 1.62
C ASN A 117 22.82 7.19 3.12
N ARG A 118 21.88 7.60 3.98
CA ARG A 118 22.09 7.67 5.44
C ARG A 118 21.07 6.79 6.17
N PRO A 119 21.24 5.46 6.15
CA PRO A 119 20.40 4.56 6.94
C PRO A 119 20.41 4.92 8.42
N VAL A 120 19.31 4.60 9.10
CA VAL A 120 19.21 4.68 10.54
C VAL A 120 18.45 3.46 11.05
N SER A 121 18.88 2.91 12.18
CA SER A 121 18.14 1.89 12.92
C SER A 121 17.47 2.51 14.14
N VAL A 122 16.25 2.06 14.43
CA VAL A 122 15.65 2.15 15.76
C VAL A 122 15.79 0.80 16.43
N GLU A 123 16.55 0.77 17.52
CA GLU A 123 16.93 -0.42 18.24
C GLU A 123 16.05 -0.60 19.48
N LEU A 124 15.62 -1.83 19.73
CA LEU A 124 15.00 -2.25 20.97
C LEU A 124 16.05 -2.87 21.88
N ARG A 125 16.35 -2.17 22.96
CA ARG A 125 17.40 -2.51 23.92
C ARG A 125 16.81 -3.07 25.20
N LEU A 126 17.51 -4.05 25.77
CA LEU A 126 17.09 -4.73 27.00
C LEU A 126 17.53 -3.95 28.24
N GLY A 127 16.61 -3.71 29.17
CA GLY A 127 16.94 -3.27 30.53
C GLY A 127 17.29 -1.79 30.69
N ALA A 128 17.92 -1.17 29.68
CA ALA A 128 18.22 0.26 29.63
C ALA A 128 18.40 0.75 28.18
N VAL A 129 18.41 2.07 27.98
CA VAL A 129 18.70 2.73 26.68
C VAL A 129 20.11 2.44 26.15
N THR A 130 21.03 1.96 26.99
CA THR A 130 22.39 1.53 26.60
C THR A 130 22.57 0.01 26.66
N GLY A 131 21.49 -0.73 26.94
CA GLY A 131 21.51 -2.18 27.04
C GLY A 131 21.73 -2.89 25.70
N PRO A 132 21.86 -4.22 25.70
CA PRO A 132 22.07 -4.98 24.46
C PRO A 132 20.85 -4.87 23.54
N VAL A 133 21.10 -4.79 22.23
CA VAL A 133 20.07 -4.75 21.20
C VAL A 133 19.47 -6.14 21.04
N LEU A 134 18.15 -6.25 21.18
CA LEU A 134 17.40 -7.50 20.98
C LEU A 134 16.71 -7.56 19.62
N ALA A 135 16.34 -6.41 19.08
CA ALA A 135 15.76 -6.26 17.76
C ALA A 135 16.02 -4.85 17.24
N GLU A 136 15.93 -4.67 15.94
CA GLU A 136 16.02 -3.38 15.29
C GLU A 136 14.99 -3.29 14.17
N ILE A 137 14.59 -2.08 13.82
CA ILE A 137 13.80 -1.76 12.64
C ILE A 137 14.50 -0.61 11.92
N GLU A 138 14.48 -0.60 10.59
CA GLU A 138 15.02 0.49 9.78
C GLU A 138 13.90 1.42 9.31
N PRO A 139 13.79 2.63 9.85
CA PRO A 139 12.97 3.68 9.29
C PRO A 139 13.62 4.27 8.04
N HIS A 140 12.84 4.39 6.97
CA HIS A 140 13.20 5.20 5.81
C HIS A 140 12.32 6.44 5.76
N ILE A 141 12.96 7.61 5.77
CA ILE A 141 12.25 8.90 5.83
C ILE A 141 12.17 9.49 4.43
N PHE A 142 10.96 9.89 4.03
CA PHE A 142 10.69 10.45 2.73
C PHE A 142 10.23 11.91 2.84
N THR A 143 10.77 12.76 1.98
CA THR A 143 10.16 14.06 1.69
C THR A 143 8.85 13.82 0.94
N PRO A 144 7.74 14.46 1.36
CA PRO A 144 6.44 14.24 0.73
C PRO A 144 6.44 14.75 -0.72
N LYS A 145 5.92 13.93 -1.64
CA LYS A 145 5.62 14.31 -3.02
C LYS A 145 4.10 14.36 -3.19
N LYS A 146 3.57 15.53 -3.55
CA LYS A 146 2.13 15.70 -3.83
C LYS A 146 1.75 15.16 -5.20
N ILE A 147 0.74 14.31 -5.26
CA ILE A 147 0.13 13.83 -6.50
C ILE A 147 -1.30 14.37 -6.53
N LYS A 148 -1.56 15.31 -7.43
CA LYS A 148 -2.87 15.96 -7.55
C LYS A 148 -3.85 15.01 -8.23
N LEU A 149 -5.02 14.82 -7.63
CA LEU A 149 -6.11 14.05 -8.23
C LEU A 149 -7.15 14.99 -8.84
N VAL A 150 -7.67 14.61 -10.01
CA VAL A 150 -8.88 15.17 -10.62
C VAL A 150 -9.87 14.05 -10.85
N VAL A 151 -11.09 14.24 -10.37
CA VAL A 151 -12.13 13.22 -10.42
C VAL A 151 -13.09 13.50 -11.57
N HIS A 152 -13.45 12.45 -12.28
CA HIS A 152 -14.45 12.44 -13.34
C HIS A 152 -15.58 11.49 -12.96
N ASN A 153 -16.72 12.03 -12.54
CA ASN A 153 -17.94 11.29 -12.23
C ASN A 153 -18.72 11.05 -13.53
N MET A 154 -18.55 9.86 -14.10
CA MET A 154 -19.05 9.52 -15.42
C MET A 154 -20.52 9.11 -15.40
N ARG A 155 -21.29 9.62 -16.36
CA ARG A 155 -22.58 9.02 -16.79
C ARG A 155 -22.38 8.40 -18.16
N ILE A 156 -22.71 7.12 -18.29
CA ILE A 156 -22.57 6.38 -19.55
C ILE A 156 -23.96 6.12 -20.13
N ASP A 157 -24.28 6.86 -21.19
CA ASP A 157 -25.51 6.77 -21.96
C ASP A 157 -25.36 5.70 -23.07
N ASP A 158 -26.47 5.23 -23.63
CA ASP A 158 -26.48 4.44 -24.87
C ASP A 158 -27.40 5.06 -25.92
N ALA A 159 -27.56 4.39 -27.06
CA ALA A 159 -28.43 4.88 -28.14
C ALA A 159 -29.92 4.99 -27.76
N THR A 160 -30.34 4.34 -26.67
CA THR A 160 -31.74 4.22 -26.25
C THR A 160 -32.08 5.03 -25.01
N GLY A 161 -31.09 5.48 -24.24
CA GLY A 161 -31.35 6.30 -23.06
C GLY A 161 -30.11 6.68 -22.26
N ASN A 162 -30.36 7.55 -21.27
CA ASN A 162 -29.34 8.05 -20.37
C ASN A 162 -29.02 7.02 -19.27
N GLY A 163 -27.74 6.93 -18.91
CA GLY A 163 -27.26 6.15 -17.78
C GLY A 163 -27.47 6.83 -16.44
N THR A 164 -26.89 6.22 -15.42
CA THR A 164 -26.81 6.74 -14.06
C THR A 164 -25.45 7.37 -13.84
N ARG A 165 -25.39 8.54 -13.20
CA ARG A 165 -24.09 9.14 -12.85
C ARG A 165 -23.44 8.33 -11.73
N ALA A 166 -22.25 7.82 -12.00
CA ALA A 166 -21.45 7.15 -11.00
C ALA A 166 -20.91 8.17 -9.99
N ALA A 167 -21.00 7.83 -8.70
CA ALA A 167 -20.48 8.65 -7.61
C ALA A 167 -19.97 7.77 -6.48
N LEU A 168 -18.89 8.21 -5.83
CA LEU A 168 -18.30 7.59 -4.65
C LEU A 168 -18.21 8.64 -3.53
N PRO A 169 -18.29 8.25 -2.24
CA PRO A 169 -17.95 9.12 -1.11
C PRO A 169 -16.44 9.37 -1.05
N LEU A 170 -15.92 10.14 -2.02
CA LEU A 170 -14.48 10.30 -2.24
C LEU A 170 -13.75 11.04 -1.13
N GLY A 171 -14.44 11.84 -0.30
CA GLY A 171 -13.83 12.49 0.86
C GLY A 171 -13.20 11.47 1.82
N ASP A 172 -13.98 10.46 2.21
CA ASP A 172 -13.52 9.41 3.14
C ASP A 172 -12.51 8.47 2.47
N MET A 173 -12.76 8.09 1.21
CA MET A 173 -11.84 7.22 0.47
C MET A 173 -10.49 7.88 0.22
N ALA A 174 -10.46 9.17 -0.10
CA ALA A 174 -9.22 9.89 -0.32
C ALA A 174 -8.36 9.96 0.95
N ALA A 175 -8.98 10.08 2.14
CA ALA A 175 -8.26 10.03 3.40
C ALA A 175 -7.55 8.66 3.61
N ARG A 176 -8.24 7.56 3.29
CA ARG A 176 -7.70 6.19 3.34
C ARG A 176 -6.61 5.96 2.29
N VAL A 177 -6.85 6.33 1.04
CA VAL A 177 -5.86 6.26 -0.06
C VAL A 177 -4.60 7.04 0.32
N ARG A 178 -4.76 8.26 0.86
CA ARG A 178 -3.64 9.06 1.35
C ARG A 178 -2.91 8.37 2.50
N ALA A 179 -3.62 7.72 3.42
CA ALA A 179 -3.00 6.95 4.50
C ALA A 179 -2.15 5.77 4.02
N ILE A 180 -2.62 5.04 3.00
CA ILE A 180 -1.88 3.91 2.39
C ILE A 180 -0.55 4.36 1.77
N TRP A 181 -0.57 5.50 1.07
CA TRP A 181 0.60 6.00 0.33
C TRP A 181 1.52 6.92 1.16
N TRP A 182 1.06 7.37 2.33
CA TRP A 182 1.82 8.24 3.23
C TRP A 182 3.16 7.64 3.70
N PRO A 183 3.27 6.35 4.04
CA PRO A 183 4.54 5.72 4.40
C PRO A 183 5.56 5.76 3.26
N ALA A 184 5.11 5.82 1.99
CA ALA A 184 5.96 5.99 0.81
C ALA A 184 6.30 7.47 0.52
N GLY A 185 5.91 8.40 1.39
CA GLY A 185 6.05 9.84 1.19
C GLY A 185 5.31 10.35 -0.04
N LEU A 186 4.20 9.73 -0.42
CA LEU A 186 3.33 10.19 -1.50
C LEU A 186 2.04 10.75 -0.90
N ASP A 187 1.80 12.03 -1.15
CA ASP A 187 0.65 12.77 -0.67
C ASP A 187 -0.41 12.87 -1.76
N MET A 188 -1.43 12.02 -1.69
CA MET A 188 -2.55 12.02 -2.63
C MET A 188 -3.43 13.24 -2.33
N ASP A 189 -3.27 14.27 -3.15
CA ASP A 189 -3.89 15.59 -2.98
C ASP A 189 -5.22 15.63 -3.73
N TYR A 190 -6.29 15.26 -3.01
CA TYR A 190 -7.68 15.46 -3.41
C TYR A 190 -8.27 16.65 -2.65
N ASP A 191 -8.67 17.67 -3.39
CA ASP A 191 -9.26 18.91 -2.86
C ASP A 191 -10.42 19.30 -3.78
N PRO A 192 -11.65 18.86 -3.48
CA PRO A 192 -12.81 19.15 -4.32
C PRO A 192 -13.24 20.63 -4.26
N VAL A 193 -12.72 21.42 -3.32
CA VAL A 193 -12.98 22.87 -3.25
C VAL A 193 -12.13 23.60 -4.28
N ALA A 194 -10.82 23.31 -4.31
CA ALA A 194 -9.91 23.91 -5.28
C ALA A 194 -9.95 23.24 -6.67
N ARG A 195 -10.31 21.95 -6.72
CA ARG A 195 -10.41 21.13 -7.94
C ARG A 195 -11.73 20.36 -7.93
N PRO A 196 -12.86 21.02 -8.26
CA PRO A 196 -14.16 20.36 -8.25
C PRO A 196 -14.22 19.13 -9.14
N ASP A 197 -14.94 18.12 -8.67
CA ASP A 197 -15.25 16.93 -9.45
C ASP A 197 -15.94 17.30 -10.75
N LYS A 198 -15.54 16.65 -11.84
CA LYS A 198 -16.11 16.87 -13.17
C LYS A 198 -17.23 15.87 -13.41
N ASN A 199 -18.41 16.38 -13.72
CA ASN A 199 -19.54 15.56 -14.15
C ASN A 199 -19.48 15.40 -15.68
N ASN A 200 -18.95 14.29 -16.15
CA ASN A 200 -18.77 14.00 -17.57
C ASN A 200 -19.81 13.00 -18.07
N ASP A 201 -20.23 13.18 -19.32
CA ASP A 201 -21.22 12.33 -19.99
C ASP A 201 -20.57 11.72 -21.23
N SER A 202 -20.92 10.48 -21.56
CA SER A 202 -20.45 9.79 -22.76
C SER A 202 -21.47 8.77 -23.25
N THR A 203 -21.61 8.63 -24.56
CA THR A 203 -22.47 7.62 -25.17
C THR A 203 -21.59 6.45 -25.63
N LEU A 204 -21.83 5.26 -25.08
CA LEU A 204 -21.10 4.03 -25.41
C LEU A 204 -22.07 2.96 -25.93
N ALA A 205 -21.55 1.76 -26.20
CA ALA A 205 -22.37 0.67 -26.73
C ALA A 205 -23.42 0.16 -25.73
N LYS A 206 -23.15 0.28 -24.43
CA LYS A 206 -24.03 -0.22 -23.37
C LYS A 206 -24.11 0.77 -22.23
N LYS A 207 -25.35 1.10 -21.83
CA LYS A 207 -25.62 1.99 -20.71
C LYS A 207 -24.98 1.49 -19.42
N ASP A 208 -24.44 2.41 -18.61
CA ASP A 208 -23.83 2.16 -17.30
C ASP A 208 -22.58 1.26 -17.29
N GLU A 209 -22.08 0.85 -18.45
CA GLU A 209 -20.96 -0.06 -18.57
C GLU A 209 -19.88 0.47 -19.49
N VAL A 210 -18.62 0.25 -19.11
CA VAL A 210 -17.46 0.51 -19.96
C VAL A 210 -16.83 -0.82 -20.36
N LYS A 211 -16.69 -1.06 -21.66
CA LYS A 211 -16.05 -2.27 -22.17
C LYS A 211 -14.52 -2.19 -22.05
N LEU A 212 -13.95 -3.09 -21.25
CA LEU A 212 -12.49 -3.21 -21.08
C LEU A 212 -11.83 -4.15 -22.11
N PHE A 213 -12.50 -5.24 -22.48
CA PHE A 213 -11.92 -6.32 -23.28
C PHE A 213 -12.35 -6.26 -24.76
N GLY A 214 -11.38 -6.32 -25.66
CA GLY A 214 -11.51 -6.21 -27.13
C GLY A 214 -10.16 -5.79 -27.74
N GLY A 215 -10.04 -5.75 -29.07
CA GLY A 215 -8.81 -5.20 -29.70
C GLY A 215 -8.58 -3.75 -29.24
N GLY A 216 -7.47 -3.50 -28.52
CA GLY A 216 -7.06 -2.16 -28.08
C GLY A 216 -7.73 -1.59 -26.80
N PHE A 217 -7.98 -2.41 -25.76
CA PHE A 217 -8.56 -1.95 -24.47
C PHE A 217 -10.00 -1.40 -24.54
N GLY A 218 -10.73 -1.77 -25.59
CA GLY A 218 -12.16 -1.44 -25.71
C GLY A 218 -12.41 0.08 -25.76
N GLU A 219 -13.28 0.56 -24.87
CA GLU A 219 -13.78 1.95 -24.86
C GLU A 219 -12.93 2.91 -24.01
N VAL A 220 -12.03 2.37 -23.17
CA VAL A 220 -11.21 3.13 -22.21
C VAL A 220 -10.35 4.21 -22.89
N PRO A 221 -9.58 3.93 -23.96
CA PRO A 221 -8.77 4.97 -24.61
C PRO A 221 -9.61 6.12 -25.19
N GLY A 222 -10.84 5.82 -25.64
CA GLY A 222 -11.77 6.82 -26.14
C GLY A 222 -12.20 7.80 -25.05
N LEU A 223 -12.60 7.27 -23.88
CA LEU A 223 -12.96 8.09 -22.72
C LEU A 223 -11.79 8.95 -22.23
N LEU A 224 -10.58 8.39 -22.17
CA LEU A 224 -9.38 9.13 -21.79
C LEU A 224 -9.11 10.29 -22.75
N ARG A 225 -9.16 10.07 -24.06
CA ARG A 225 -8.99 11.14 -25.06
C ARG A 225 -10.05 12.23 -24.97
N GLN A 226 -11.29 11.87 -24.62
CA GLN A 226 -12.40 12.81 -24.58
C GLN A 226 -12.35 13.73 -23.35
N HIS A 227 -11.91 13.21 -22.19
CA HIS A 227 -12.12 13.88 -20.90
C HIS A 227 -10.84 14.16 -20.10
N SER A 228 -9.74 13.47 -20.41
CA SER A 228 -8.44 13.68 -19.77
C SER A 228 -7.56 14.61 -20.61
N VAL A 229 -6.58 15.23 -19.96
CA VAL A 229 -5.53 16.02 -20.58
C VAL A 229 -4.18 15.54 -20.06
N LEU A 230 -3.13 15.71 -20.86
CA LEU A 230 -1.77 15.49 -20.39
C LEU A 230 -1.34 16.71 -19.56
N ASP A 231 -1.48 16.63 -18.24
CA ASP A 231 -1.11 17.72 -17.32
C ASP A 231 -0.27 17.22 -16.13
N ASP A 232 -0.24 17.91 -15.00
CA ASP A 232 0.51 17.49 -13.80
C ASP A 232 -0.34 16.68 -12.80
N LYS A 233 -1.49 16.16 -13.24
CA LYS A 233 -2.52 15.55 -12.38
C LYS A 233 -2.81 14.12 -12.81
N VAL A 234 -3.33 13.35 -11.87
CA VAL A 234 -3.85 12.01 -12.12
C VAL A 234 -5.36 12.11 -12.28
N HIS A 235 -5.85 11.69 -13.43
CA HIS A 235 -7.26 11.66 -13.75
C HIS A 235 -7.89 10.36 -13.27
N LEU A 236 -8.81 10.46 -12.30
CA LEU A 236 -9.58 9.36 -11.73
C LEU A 236 -11.01 9.36 -12.29
N PHE A 237 -11.33 8.37 -13.10
CA PHE A 237 -12.63 8.14 -13.69
C PHE A 237 -13.46 7.21 -12.80
N VAL A 238 -14.56 7.73 -12.27
CA VAL A 238 -15.54 6.96 -11.52
C VAL A 238 -16.64 6.56 -12.51
N ILE A 239 -16.78 5.26 -12.74
CA ILE A 239 -17.78 4.66 -13.65
C ILE A 239 -18.70 3.73 -12.86
N ASN A 240 -19.87 3.35 -13.38
CA ASN A 240 -20.73 2.41 -12.66
C ASN A 240 -20.09 1.01 -12.63
N SER A 241 -19.81 0.43 -13.80
CA SER A 241 -19.17 -0.88 -13.89
C SER A 241 -18.38 -1.06 -15.19
N PHE A 242 -17.47 -2.03 -15.19
CA PHE A 242 -16.93 -2.58 -16.43
C PHE A 242 -17.85 -3.68 -16.97
N THR A 243 -17.95 -3.81 -18.30
CA THR A 243 -18.61 -4.96 -18.90
C THR A 243 -17.86 -6.25 -18.51
N PRO A 244 -18.56 -7.27 -17.96
CA PRO A 244 -17.94 -8.54 -17.60
C PRO A 244 -17.23 -9.19 -18.79
N ASN A 245 -16.06 -9.78 -18.54
CA ASN A 245 -15.36 -10.55 -19.56
C ASN A 245 -16.14 -11.84 -19.86
N PRO A 246 -16.62 -12.09 -21.08
CA PRO A 246 -17.37 -13.31 -21.40
C PRO A 246 -16.53 -14.59 -21.22
N ALA A 247 -15.20 -14.50 -21.33
CA ALA A 247 -14.31 -15.65 -21.09
C ALA A 247 -14.14 -15.97 -19.59
N THR A 248 -14.36 -14.99 -18.71
CA THR A 248 -14.23 -15.14 -17.26
C THR A 248 -15.38 -14.39 -16.56
N PRO A 249 -16.64 -14.82 -16.72
CA PRO A 249 -17.81 -14.05 -16.29
C PRO A 249 -17.89 -13.85 -14.77
N ASN A 250 -17.16 -14.68 -14.00
CA ASN A 250 -17.10 -14.61 -12.54
C ASN A 250 -16.00 -13.65 -12.03
N LEU A 251 -15.14 -13.12 -12.91
CA LEU A 251 -14.12 -12.15 -12.55
C LEU A 251 -14.61 -10.74 -12.88
N THR A 252 -15.03 -10.01 -11.86
CA THR A 252 -15.44 -8.62 -11.98
C THR A 252 -14.21 -7.72 -11.88
N THR A 253 -13.95 -6.93 -12.93
CA THR A 253 -12.96 -5.86 -12.84
C THR A 253 -13.55 -4.70 -12.05
N VAL A 254 -12.82 -4.21 -11.04
CA VAL A 254 -13.26 -3.13 -10.15
C VAL A 254 -12.43 -1.85 -10.30
N GLY A 255 -11.32 -1.93 -11.03
CA GLY A 255 -10.43 -0.82 -11.29
C GLY A 255 -9.48 -1.11 -12.46
N LEU A 256 -8.88 -0.04 -12.99
CA LEU A 256 -7.85 -0.09 -14.02
C LEU A 256 -6.95 1.16 -13.95
N GLY A 257 -5.66 0.98 -13.68
CA GLY A 257 -4.63 1.99 -13.86
C GLY A 257 -3.93 1.88 -15.22
N ILE A 258 -3.99 2.93 -16.04
CA ILE A 258 -3.24 3.02 -17.31
C ILE A 258 -1.94 3.77 -17.04
N THR A 259 -0.81 3.06 -17.13
CA THR A 259 0.52 3.67 -17.10
C THR A 259 0.71 4.59 -18.30
N PRO A 260 1.58 5.61 -18.23
CA PRO A 260 1.84 6.44 -19.39
C PRO A 260 2.52 5.70 -20.56
N ASP A 261 3.29 4.65 -20.28
CA ASP A 261 3.89 3.79 -21.32
C ASP A 261 2.78 3.05 -22.08
N LEU A 262 1.81 2.48 -21.36
CA LEU A 262 0.63 1.86 -21.97
C LEU A 262 -0.23 2.91 -22.68
N ALA A 263 -0.41 4.10 -22.10
CA ALA A 263 -1.15 5.19 -22.70
C ALA A 263 -0.55 5.62 -24.06
N THR A 264 0.79 5.62 -24.16
CA THR A 264 1.52 5.87 -25.41
C THR A 264 1.21 4.80 -26.45
N GLN A 265 1.22 3.52 -26.06
CA GLN A 265 0.86 2.41 -26.96
C GLN A 265 -0.60 2.50 -27.43
N LEU A 266 -1.50 3.00 -26.58
CA LEU A 266 -2.94 3.14 -26.86
C LEU A 266 -3.32 4.49 -27.49
N ASN A 267 -2.35 5.38 -27.70
CA ASN A 267 -2.55 6.76 -28.17
C ASN A 267 -3.65 7.48 -27.37
N CYS A 268 -3.51 7.52 -26.05
CA CYS A 268 -4.41 8.24 -25.14
C CYS A 268 -3.62 8.87 -23.97
N PRO A 269 -4.21 9.82 -23.22
CA PRO A 269 -3.67 10.22 -21.92
C PRO A 269 -3.69 9.04 -20.92
N PRO A 270 -2.79 9.02 -19.91
CA PRO A 270 -2.86 8.05 -18.83
C PRO A 270 -4.00 8.41 -17.86
N GLY A 271 -4.45 7.45 -17.07
CA GLY A 271 -5.51 7.68 -16.10
C GLY A 271 -5.89 6.44 -15.32
N ILE A 272 -6.82 6.60 -14.41
CA ILE A 272 -7.30 5.55 -13.52
C ILE A 272 -8.81 5.44 -13.66
N PHE A 273 -9.35 4.23 -13.73
CA PHE A 273 -10.78 3.97 -13.67
C PHE A 273 -11.09 3.16 -12.42
N VAL A 274 -12.20 3.46 -11.76
CA VAL A 274 -12.74 2.70 -10.63
C VAL A 274 -14.25 2.60 -10.71
N THR A 275 -14.81 1.47 -10.26
CA THR A 275 -16.25 1.24 -10.28
C THR A 275 -16.93 1.77 -9.02
N ALA A 276 -18.06 2.45 -9.17
CA ALA A 276 -18.91 2.96 -8.09
C ALA A 276 -19.98 1.97 -7.61
N LYS A 277 -20.21 0.88 -8.35
CA LYS A 277 -21.25 -0.10 -7.99
C LYS A 277 -20.99 -0.71 -6.61
N ASP A 278 -22.07 -0.81 -5.82
CA ASP A 278 -22.15 -1.47 -4.51
C ASP A 278 -21.36 -0.79 -3.38
N VAL A 279 -21.28 0.56 -3.35
CA VAL A 279 -20.45 1.31 -2.37
C VAL A 279 -21.25 2.18 -1.38
N ALA A 280 -22.58 2.14 -1.41
CA ALA A 280 -23.40 3.06 -0.61
C ALA A 280 -23.41 2.72 0.90
N GLY A 281 -22.68 3.51 1.70
CA GLY A 281 -22.87 3.63 3.16
C GLY A 281 -22.25 2.55 4.05
N ASP A 282 -21.49 1.61 3.47
CA ASP A 282 -20.80 0.54 4.20
C ASP A 282 -19.31 0.87 4.35
N ASN A 283 -18.82 1.00 5.59
CA ASN A 283 -17.41 1.25 5.88
C ASN A 283 -16.50 0.17 5.29
N ALA A 284 -16.93 -1.10 5.28
CA ALA A 284 -16.16 -2.17 4.65
C ALA A 284 -16.05 -1.97 3.14
N ALA A 285 -17.12 -1.47 2.50
CA ALA A 285 -17.11 -1.10 1.09
C ALA A 285 -16.24 0.14 0.82
N ILE A 286 -16.26 1.15 1.71
CA ILE A 286 -15.39 2.33 1.62
C ILE A 286 -13.93 1.91 1.66
N GLU A 287 -13.54 1.07 2.63
CA GLU A 287 -12.16 0.60 2.76
C GLU A 287 -11.74 -0.25 1.55
N LEU A 288 -12.59 -1.20 1.14
CA LEU A 288 -12.35 -2.03 -0.05
C LEU A 288 -12.10 -1.17 -1.30
N ARG A 289 -12.88 -0.10 -1.48
CA ARG A 289 -12.78 0.80 -2.63
C ARG A 289 -11.63 1.78 -2.50
N ALA A 290 -11.30 2.25 -1.31
CA ALA A 290 -10.08 3.02 -1.07
C ALA A 290 -8.83 2.19 -1.43
N ARG A 291 -8.75 0.92 -1.00
CA ARG A 291 -7.68 0.02 -1.43
C ARG A 291 -7.72 -0.27 -2.93
N THR A 292 -8.90 -0.21 -3.57
CA THR A 292 -9.04 -0.27 -5.03
C THR A 292 -8.40 0.93 -5.70
N ILE A 293 -8.79 2.14 -5.31
CA ILE A 293 -8.19 3.37 -5.83
C ILE A 293 -6.67 3.38 -5.59
N ALA A 294 -6.21 3.03 -4.39
CA ALA A 294 -4.78 3.00 -4.06
C ALA A 294 -4.00 2.01 -4.93
N HIS A 295 -4.56 0.83 -5.21
CA HIS A 295 -3.96 -0.17 -6.09
C HIS A 295 -3.87 0.30 -7.55
N GLU A 296 -4.93 0.91 -8.07
CA GLU A 296 -4.89 1.44 -9.43
C GLU A 296 -3.93 2.64 -9.56
N ILE A 297 -3.76 3.43 -8.49
CA ILE A 297 -2.66 4.40 -8.40
C ILE A 297 -1.31 3.69 -8.48
N GLY A 298 -1.16 2.52 -7.84
CA GLY A 298 0.03 1.69 -7.96
C GLY A 298 0.30 1.32 -9.42
N HIS A 299 -0.70 0.79 -10.13
CA HIS A 299 -0.57 0.52 -11.57
C HIS A 299 -0.21 1.75 -12.38
N PHE A 300 -0.88 2.87 -12.16
CA PHE A 300 -0.54 4.14 -12.81
C PHE A 300 0.92 4.55 -12.57
N LEU A 301 1.42 4.32 -11.35
CA LEU A 301 2.80 4.52 -10.93
C LEU A 301 3.75 3.37 -11.32
N THR A 302 3.36 2.54 -12.30
CA THR A 302 4.13 1.43 -12.90
C THR A 302 4.36 0.21 -12.00
N LEU A 303 3.61 0.09 -10.90
CA LEU A 303 3.64 -1.13 -10.10
C LEU A 303 2.83 -2.24 -10.78
N GLU A 304 3.28 -3.47 -10.59
CA GLU A 304 2.69 -4.66 -11.20
C GLU A 304 2.10 -5.57 -10.14
N HIS A 305 1.17 -6.44 -10.55
CA HIS A 305 0.60 -7.39 -9.62
C HIS A 305 1.65 -8.38 -9.12
N VAL A 306 1.76 -8.51 -7.79
CA VAL A 306 2.73 -9.39 -7.14
C VAL A 306 2.61 -10.87 -7.57
N HIS A 307 1.38 -11.36 -7.75
CA HIS A 307 1.15 -12.76 -8.15
C HIS A 307 1.65 -13.11 -9.55
N ARG A 308 1.78 -12.13 -10.46
CA ARG A 308 2.23 -12.41 -11.84
C ARG A 308 3.71 -12.77 -11.90
N LYS A 309 4.49 -12.37 -10.91
CA LYS A 309 5.93 -12.67 -10.84
C LYS A 309 6.28 -13.76 -9.84
N ASN A 310 5.40 -14.03 -8.87
CA ASN A 310 5.61 -15.04 -7.83
C ASN A 310 4.65 -16.25 -7.95
N ALA A 311 4.03 -16.47 -9.12
CA ALA A 311 3.01 -17.51 -9.33
C ALA A 311 3.46 -18.94 -8.95
N THR A 312 4.78 -19.19 -8.88
CA THR A 312 5.37 -20.48 -8.59
C THR A 312 5.75 -20.70 -7.12
N GLU A 313 5.62 -19.69 -6.24
CA GLU A 313 6.08 -19.78 -4.84
C GLU A 313 4.91 -19.71 -3.83
N ALA A 314 4.65 -20.81 -3.13
CA ALA A 314 3.59 -20.89 -2.11
C ALA A 314 3.87 -20.04 -0.85
N ALA A 315 5.14 -19.76 -0.53
CA ALA A 315 5.49 -18.74 0.46
C ALA A 315 5.09 -17.34 -0.02
N GLY A 316 5.21 -17.12 -1.34
CA GLY A 316 4.70 -15.98 -2.09
C GLY A 316 3.26 -15.65 -1.76
N ASP A 317 2.37 -16.62 -1.79
CA ASP A 317 0.94 -16.41 -1.52
C ASP A 317 0.63 -15.95 -0.08
N THR A 318 1.52 -16.15 0.90
CA THR A 318 1.30 -15.69 2.28
C THR A 318 1.58 -14.19 2.44
N TYR A 319 2.73 -13.69 1.97
CA TYR A 319 3.03 -12.26 2.07
C TYR A 319 2.41 -11.45 0.93
N SER A 320 2.23 -12.03 -0.26
CA SER A 320 1.66 -11.32 -1.43
C SER A 320 0.30 -10.73 -1.13
N ARG A 321 -0.51 -11.41 -0.31
CA ARG A 321 -1.83 -10.93 0.12
C ARG A 321 -1.78 -9.69 1.01
N ARG A 322 -0.64 -9.41 1.63
CA ARG A 322 -0.40 -8.18 2.40
C ARG A 322 -0.08 -7.00 1.51
N HIS A 323 0.41 -7.25 0.30
CA HIS A 323 0.81 -6.19 -0.63
C HIS A 323 -0.42 -5.45 -1.15
N LEU A 324 -0.26 -4.14 -1.35
CA LEU A 324 -1.23 -3.33 -2.07
C LEU A 324 -1.49 -3.89 -3.47
N MET A 325 -0.44 -4.38 -4.14
CA MET A 325 -0.49 -4.89 -5.50
C MET A 325 -1.02 -6.32 -5.64
N TYR A 326 -1.62 -6.90 -4.60
CA TYR A 326 -2.38 -8.14 -4.75
C TYR A 326 -3.63 -7.91 -5.63
N PRO A 327 -3.88 -8.73 -6.66
CA PRO A 327 -4.89 -8.45 -7.68
C PRO A 327 -6.33 -8.61 -7.18
N LEU A 328 -6.56 -9.44 -6.16
CA LEU A 328 -7.92 -9.72 -5.68
C LEU A 328 -8.27 -8.79 -4.54
N SER A 329 -9.35 -8.03 -4.69
CA SER A 329 -9.83 -7.15 -3.62
C SER A 329 -10.46 -7.93 -2.46
N ASN A 330 -11.10 -9.08 -2.73
CA ASN A 330 -11.67 -9.99 -1.72
C ASN A 330 -10.89 -11.31 -1.72
N ILE A 331 -10.51 -11.75 -0.52
CA ILE A 331 -9.76 -12.98 -0.27
C ILE A 331 -10.72 -13.98 0.37
N VAL A 332 -11.09 -15.01 -0.39
CA VAL A 332 -11.92 -16.10 0.14
C VAL A 332 -11.15 -16.82 1.25
N ALA A 333 -11.81 -17.07 2.39
CA ALA A 333 -11.21 -17.84 3.47
C ALA A 333 -10.97 -19.29 3.03
N ALA A 334 -9.84 -19.86 3.46
CA ALA A 334 -9.54 -21.27 3.23
C ALA A 334 -10.60 -22.17 3.87
N VAL A 335 -10.91 -23.29 3.22
CA VAL A 335 -11.80 -24.32 3.73
C VAL A 335 -11.01 -25.24 4.67
N THR A 336 -11.52 -25.53 5.85
CA THR A 336 -10.88 -26.44 6.82
C THR A 336 -11.14 -27.91 6.42
N PRO A 337 -10.15 -28.83 6.41
CA PRO A 337 -8.79 -28.73 6.98
C PRO A 337 -7.71 -28.27 5.99
N ARG A 338 -6.72 -27.53 6.51
CA ARG A 338 -5.58 -27.01 5.75
C ARG A 338 -4.56 -28.12 5.49
N THR A 339 -4.11 -28.31 4.25
CA THR A 339 -3.01 -29.25 3.93
C THR A 339 -1.85 -28.50 3.27
N LEU A 340 -0.63 -29.04 3.33
CA LEU A 340 0.55 -28.45 2.68
C LEU A 340 0.39 -28.25 1.17
N THR A 341 -0.54 -28.98 0.55
CA THR A 341 -0.80 -29.00 -0.89
C THR A 341 -2.14 -28.35 -1.26
N SER A 342 -2.95 -27.95 -0.29
CA SER A 342 -4.23 -27.27 -0.52
C SER A 342 -4.40 -26.12 0.48
N GLU A 343 -4.26 -24.91 -0.05
CA GLU A 343 -4.65 -23.64 0.56
C GLU A 343 -3.75 -23.04 1.66
N HIS A 344 -3.98 -21.75 1.86
CA HIS A 344 -3.16 -20.74 2.54
C HIS A 344 -2.68 -21.15 3.93
N ARG A 345 -1.38 -20.93 4.23
CA ARG A 345 -0.78 -21.27 5.53
C ARG A 345 -1.40 -20.51 6.71
N PHE A 346 -1.99 -19.33 6.47
CA PHE A 346 -2.60 -18.48 7.50
C PHE A 346 -3.99 -17.99 7.07
N ASN A 347 -4.94 -17.94 8.01
CA ASN A 347 -6.29 -17.39 7.79
C ASN A 347 -6.34 -15.87 7.93
N ASP A 348 -5.31 -15.28 8.53
CA ASP A 348 -5.23 -13.86 8.80
C ASP A 348 -3.83 -13.38 8.40
N ASN A 349 -3.82 -12.42 7.47
CA ASN A 349 -2.59 -11.76 7.00
C ASN A 349 -2.39 -10.40 7.71
N GLY A 350 -3.08 -10.18 8.83
CA GLY A 350 -3.01 -8.97 9.65
C GLY A 350 -4.05 -7.90 9.29
N TYR A 351 -5.12 -8.23 8.55
CA TYR A 351 -6.08 -7.24 8.03
C TYR A 351 -7.56 -7.55 8.29
N GLY A 352 -7.87 -8.54 9.14
CA GLY A 352 -9.17 -8.70 9.83
C GLY A 352 -10.45 -8.91 8.99
N ASN A 353 -10.46 -8.61 7.70
CA ASN A 353 -11.70 -8.42 6.93
C ASN A 353 -11.67 -9.06 5.54
N ARG A 354 -10.79 -10.03 5.28
CA ARG A 354 -10.72 -10.74 3.98
C ARG A 354 -10.52 -9.80 2.78
N VAL A 355 -9.92 -8.63 3.00
CA VAL A 355 -9.52 -7.70 1.94
C VAL A 355 -8.01 -7.83 1.73
N ARG A 356 -7.52 -7.63 0.50
CA ARG A 356 -6.06 -7.51 0.28
C ARG A 356 -5.45 -6.46 1.21
N GLY A 357 -4.22 -6.67 1.66
CA GLY A 357 -3.48 -5.67 2.41
C GLY A 357 -3.15 -4.44 1.57
N TRP A 358 -2.40 -3.53 2.18
CA TRP A 358 -1.96 -2.28 1.57
C TRP A 358 -0.47 -2.02 1.80
N MET A 359 0.30 -3.05 2.17
CA MET A 359 1.74 -2.92 2.34
C MET A 359 2.37 -2.56 1.01
N LEU A 360 3.26 -1.58 1.04
CA LEU A 360 4.15 -1.22 -0.06
C LEU A 360 5.55 -1.69 0.30
N THR A 361 6.21 -2.37 -0.63
CA THR A 361 7.53 -2.94 -0.38
C THR A 361 8.61 -1.86 -0.34
N LEU A 362 9.40 -1.89 0.72
CA LEU A 362 10.60 -1.08 0.91
C LEU A 362 11.86 -1.90 0.60
N LYS A 363 11.79 -3.20 0.85
CA LYS A 363 12.84 -4.15 0.54
C LYS A 363 12.80 -4.54 -0.94
N ASN A 364 13.98 -4.94 -1.41
CA ASN A 364 14.31 -5.52 -2.70
C ASN A 364 14.99 -6.87 -2.45
N LEU A 365 14.18 -7.89 -2.21
CA LEU A 365 14.62 -9.26 -2.00
C LEU A 365 14.88 -9.93 -3.37
N ASP A 366 15.99 -10.64 -3.51
CA ASP A 366 16.44 -11.23 -4.78
C ASP A 366 15.43 -12.20 -5.41
N HIS A 367 14.59 -12.83 -4.59
CA HIS A 367 13.58 -13.79 -5.03
C HIS A 367 12.23 -13.15 -5.37
N HIS A 368 12.10 -11.82 -5.30
CA HIS A 368 10.81 -11.15 -5.43
C HIS A 368 10.84 -10.00 -6.46
N GLU A 369 10.56 -10.31 -7.72
CA GLU A 369 10.75 -9.38 -8.85
C GLU A 369 9.84 -8.12 -8.84
N THR A 370 8.74 -8.10 -8.08
CA THR A 370 7.90 -6.89 -7.91
C THR A 370 8.29 -6.06 -6.69
N ASP A 371 9.40 -6.35 -6.04
CA ASP A 371 9.87 -5.55 -4.91
C ASP A 371 10.32 -4.15 -5.33
N ASP A 372 10.70 -3.34 -4.34
CA ASP A 372 11.04 -1.93 -4.50
C ASP A 372 9.85 -1.08 -5.00
N GLU A 373 8.63 -1.43 -4.56
CA GLU A 373 7.40 -0.73 -4.93
C GLU A 373 7.49 0.75 -4.55
N VAL A 374 8.03 1.06 -3.36
CA VAL A 374 8.16 2.44 -2.89
C VAL A 374 9.13 3.25 -3.74
N ALA A 375 10.34 2.77 -4.08
CA ALA A 375 11.23 3.60 -4.90
C ALA A 375 10.72 3.73 -6.33
N LYS A 376 10.15 2.67 -6.92
CA LYS A 376 9.51 2.71 -8.24
C LYS A 376 8.38 3.75 -8.29
N ALA A 377 7.45 3.67 -7.34
CA ALA A 377 6.33 4.60 -7.24
C ALA A 377 6.80 6.05 -7.04
N ARG A 378 7.79 6.28 -6.16
CA ARG A 378 8.35 7.62 -5.91
C ARG A 378 9.11 8.20 -7.11
N LYS A 379 9.81 7.36 -7.87
CA LYS A 379 10.47 7.75 -9.12
C LYS A 379 9.42 8.17 -10.14
N ARG A 380 8.35 7.39 -10.29
CA ARG A 380 7.28 7.72 -11.23
C ARG A 380 6.50 8.97 -10.82
N ALA A 381 6.18 9.12 -9.54
CA ALA A 381 5.51 10.31 -9.01
C ALA A 381 6.28 11.60 -9.32
N GLN A 382 7.62 11.55 -9.28
CA GLN A 382 8.45 12.71 -9.65
C GLN A 382 8.36 13.07 -11.12
N ALA A 383 8.27 12.08 -12.00
CA ALA A 383 8.07 12.30 -13.43
C ALA A 383 6.72 12.97 -13.70
N VAL A 384 5.65 12.46 -13.05
CA VAL A 384 4.29 13.03 -13.11
C VAL A 384 4.27 14.50 -12.68
N GLN A 385 4.89 14.84 -11.55
CA GLN A 385 4.97 16.22 -11.06
C GLN A 385 5.73 17.16 -12.02
N GLY A 386 6.68 16.62 -12.78
CA GLY A 386 7.40 17.37 -13.81
C GLY A 386 6.65 17.49 -15.14
N GLY A 387 5.40 17.00 -15.24
CA GLY A 387 4.65 16.89 -16.49
C GLY A 387 5.28 15.91 -17.49
N ARG A 388 6.21 15.06 -17.04
CA ARG A 388 6.95 14.11 -17.88
C ARG A 388 6.22 12.78 -17.89
N TRP A 389 5.37 12.63 -18.90
CA TRP A 389 4.61 11.41 -19.15
C TRP A 389 5.38 10.40 -20.02
N SER A 390 6.28 10.88 -20.88
CA SER A 390 7.13 10.07 -21.77
C SER A 390 8.44 9.62 -21.13
#